data_AF-A0A2E3PFF2-F1
#
_entry.id   AF-A0A2E3PFF2-F1
#
_cell.length_a   1.000
_cell.length_b   1.000
_cell.length_c   1.000
_cell.angle_alpha   90.00
_cell.angle_beta   90.00
_cell.angle_gamma   90.00
#
_symmetry.space_group_name_H-M   'P 1'
#
loop_
_entity.id
_entity.type
_entity.pdbx_description
1 polymer ?
#
loop_
_entity_poly.entity_id
_entity_poly.type
_entity_poly.pdbx_seq_one_letter_code
_entity_poly.pdbx_strand_id
1 'polypeptide(L)'
;MPGLHIGAARARADISDTALRHRDPQENAPVQTLPPPLDRLRLPAIVAPKFLTSTPDLVVAACRSGLLGAFPALNHRTSDGFEAWLTEIQTYLADSPDAAPYAVYLIVPKTNPRLAADFDIVVRHKVPVVITGFGASPEVVEAVQSYGGIVFHDVATRGHAEKVARSGVDGLIALGAGAGGHMGHLSPYAAVAEIRKVYDGLLILAGAMSTGADIVAARAMGADMACMGTRFIATSETEVSQAQKDIMVAVGASDVVVTPNLTGGQATFLRPSLRAAGVDPDAIPPVGGPDATLESRASRDIWWAGQGVGAIGDVPNMAQLCDRLVGEYREAVRRIAIDPVAADGAVMTRRSGSG
;
A
#
# COMPACT_ATOMS: atom_id res chain seq x y z
N MET A 1 17.44 48.65 7.64
CA MET A 1 17.65 47.79 6.46
C MET A 1 16.61 46.68 6.54
N PRO A 2 15.81 46.48 5.49
CA PRO A 2 14.35 46.49 5.61
C PRO A 2 13.72 45.09 5.67
N GLY A 3 12.61 45.02 6.41
CA GLY A 3 11.78 43.84 6.58
C GLY A 3 10.97 43.50 5.33
N LEU A 4 10.76 42.20 5.14
CA LEU A 4 9.76 41.67 4.22
C LEU A 4 8.39 41.70 4.91
N HIS A 5 7.62 42.76 4.62
CA HIS A 5 6.17 42.70 4.67
C HIS A 5 5.69 41.93 3.43
N ILE A 6 5.21 40.70 3.62
CA ILE A 6 4.39 40.03 2.62
C ILE A 6 2.94 40.26 3.03
N GLY A 7 2.22 41.02 2.21
CA GLY A 7 0.84 41.45 2.46
C GLY A 7 -0.11 40.26 2.57
N ALA A 8 -0.77 40.19 3.73
CA ALA A 8 -1.95 39.37 3.93
C ALA A 8 -3.15 40.05 3.25
N ALA A 9 -3.47 39.61 2.04
CA ALA A 9 -4.78 39.86 1.42
C ALA A 9 -5.03 38.89 0.26
N ARG A 10 -5.52 37.69 0.56
CA ARG A 10 -6.39 36.94 -0.36
C ARG A 10 -7.50 36.24 0.40
N ALA A 11 -8.67 36.28 -0.22
CA ALA A 11 -9.96 35.99 0.35
C ALA A 11 -10.02 34.60 0.98
N ARG A 12 -10.66 34.52 2.16
CA ARG A 12 -11.28 33.29 2.65
C ARG A 12 -12.38 32.93 1.66
N ALA A 13 -12.05 32.15 0.65
CA ALA A 13 -13.04 31.37 -0.07
C ALA A 13 -13.57 30.32 0.91
N ASP A 14 -14.88 30.31 1.06
CA ASP A 14 -15.64 29.35 1.84
C ASP A 14 -15.26 27.93 1.37
N ILE A 15 -14.51 27.18 2.20
CA ILE A 15 -14.10 25.79 1.92
C ILE A 15 -15.24 24.85 2.32
N SER A 16 -16.46 25.17 1.87
CA SER A 16 -17.63 24.32 2.01
C SER A 16 -18.04 23.83 0.62
N ASP A 17 -18.22 22.51 0.50
CA ASP A 17 -18.78 21.75 -0.62
C ASP A 17 -17.98 21.42 -1.89
N THR A 18 -16.79 21.97 -2.15
CA THR A 18 -16.07 21.65 -3.41
C THR A 18 -15.08 20.46 -3.35
N ALA A 19 -14.93 19.81 -2.19
CA ALA A 19 -13.95 18.73 -1.97
C ALA A 19 -14.50 17.29 -2.17
N LEU A 20 -15.75 17.14 -2.60
CA LEU A 20 -16.35 15.86 -2.92
C LEU A 20 -16.84 15.91 -4.37
N ARG A 21 -15.93 15.65 -5.32
CA ARG A 21 -16.33 15.42 -6.71
C ARG A 21 -16.96 14.04 -6.80
N HIS A 22 -18.27 13.96 -6.61
CA HIS A 22 -19.04 12.74 -6.85
C HIS A 22 -18.79 12.26 -8.28
N ARG A 23 -18.28 11.02 -8.41
CA ARG A 23 -18.19 10.36 -9.71
C ARG A 23 -19.61 9.99 -10.15
N ASP A 24 -20.00 10.35 -11.37
CA ASP A 24 -21.26 9.90 -11.94
C ASP A 24 -21.20 8.37 -12.15
N PRO A 25 -22.03 7.55 -11.47
CA PRO A 25 -21.98 6.09 -11.59
C PRO A 25 -22.39 5.58 -12.98
N GLN A 26 -23.00 6.44 -13.81
CA GLN A 26 -23.56 6.07 -15.12
C GLN A 26 -22.60 6.33 -16.29
N GLU A 27 -21.45 6.96 -16.06
CA GLU A 27 -20.46 7.15 -17.11
C GLU A 27 -19.65 5.85 -17.24
N ASN A 28 -20.00 5.03 -18.25
CA ASN A 28 -19.20 3.91 -18.74
C ASN A 28 -17.87 4.43 -19.33
N ALA A 29 -17.03 5.04 -18.48
CA ALA A 29 -15.71 5.48 -18.85
C ALA A 29 -14.84 4.24 -19.07
N PRO A 30 -14.07 4.17 -20.18
CA PRO A 30 -13.06 3.13 -20.33
C PRO A 30 -12.15 3.12 -19.09
N VAL A 31 -11.68 1.94 -18.69
CA VAL A 31 -10.74 1.74 -17.57
C VAL A 31 -9.73 2.88 -17.57
N GLN A 32 -9.88 3.83 -16.64
CA GLN A 32 -9.07 5.04 -16.67
C GLN A 32 -7.61 4.63 -16.54
N THR A 33 -6.80 5.09 -17.49
CA THR A 33 -5.34 5.07 -17.39
C THR A 33 -4.97 5.82 -16.12
N LEU A 34 -4.15 5.20 -15.25
CA LEU A 34 -3.67 5.85 -14.02
C LEU A 34 -2.97 7.18 -14.37
N PRO A 35 -3.05 8.21 -13.51
CA PRO A 35 -2.43 9.50 -13.80
C PRO A 35 -0.90 9.38 -13.80
N PRO A 36 -0.16 10.22 -14.56
CA PRO A 36 1.28 10.31 -14.41
C PRO A 36 1.68 10.65 -12.97
N PRO A 37 2.75 10.05 -12.41
CA PRO A 37 3.69 9.14 -13.07
C PRO A 37 3.32 7.65 -13.06
N LEU A 38 2.09 7.28 -12.63
CA LEU A 38 1.63 5.90 -12.45
C LEU A 38 1.20 5.22 -13.76
N ASP A 39 1.03 5.99 -14.83
CA ASP A 39 0.75 5.52 -16.19
C ASP A 39 1.85 4.59 -16.76
N ARG A 40 3.06 4.63 -16.19
CA ARG A 40 4.19 3.74 -16.54
C ARG A 40 4.11 2.34 -15.92
N LEU A 41 3.13 2.07 -15.08
CA LEU A 41 3.00 0.78 -14.41
C LEU A 41 2.55 -0.32 -15.38
N ARG A 42 3.23 -1.48 -15.35
CA ARG A 42 2.80 -2.70 -16.07
C ARG A 42 1.59 -3.37 -15.40
N LEU A 43 1.46 -3.18 -14.09
CA LEU A 43 0.31 -3.58 -13.29
C LEU A 43 -0.03 -2.47 -12.31
N PRO A 44 -1.32 -2.22 -12.01
CA PRO A 44 -1.74 -1.24 -11.01
C PRO A 44 -1.44 -1.77 -9.60
N ALA A 45 -0.16 -1.89 -9.26
CA ALA A 45 0.32 -2.55 -8.06
C ALA A 45 1.54 -1.85 -7.44
N ILE A 46 1.51 -1.77 -6.11
CA ILE A 46 2.57 -1.24 -5.25
C ILE A 46 3.27 -2.40 -4.55
N VAL A 47 4.60 -2.42 -4.63
CA VAL A 47 5.43 -3.22 -3.73
C VAL A 47 5.53 -2.44 -2.42
N ALA A 48 4.72 -2.85 -1.43
CA ALA A 48 4.45 -2.07 -0.23
C ALA A 48 5.74 -1.68 0.54
N PRO A 49 5.76 -0.50 1.18
CA PRO A 49 6.86 -0.11 2.06
C PRO A 49 6.88 -1.05 3.28
N LYS A 50 7.99 -1.76 3.46
CA LYS A 50 8.16 -2.72 4.56
C LYS A 50 9.34 -2.32 5.43
N PHE A 51 9.08 -2.15 6.73
CA PHE A 51 10.13 -1.80 7.67
C PHE A 51 11.25 -2.86 7.65
N LEU A 52 12.50 -2.43 7.52
CA LEU A 52 13.71 -3.28 7.44
C LEU A 52 13.78 -4.28 6.27
N THR A 53 12.77 -4.36 5.40
CA THR A 53 12.76 -5.27 4.23
C THR A 53 12.87 -4.51 2.91
N SER A 54 12.27 -3.32 2.80
CA SER A 54 12.37 -2.50 1.59
C SER A 54 13.71 -1.74 1.56
N THR A 55 14.66 -2.23 0.78
CA THR A 55 15.98 -1.62 0.52
C THR A 55 16.04 -1.01 -0.89
N PRO A 56 17.09 -0.22 -1.23
CA PRO A 56 17.27 0.30 -2.59
C PRO A 56 17.18 -0.77 -3.69
N ASP A 57 17.82 -1.93 -3.51
CA ASP A 57 17.81 -3.03 -4.49
C ASP A 57 16.39 -3.53 -4.78
N LEU A 58 15.58 -3.77 -3.74
CA LEU A 58 14.19 -4.19 -3.91
C LEU A 58 13.36 -3.14 -4.66
N VAL A 59 13.56 -1.86 -4.32
CA VAL A 59 12.83 -0.74 -4.94
C VAL A 59 13.20 -0.59 -6.40
N VAL A 60 14.51 -0.57 -6.72
CA VAL A 60 15.01 -0.46 -8.10
C VAL A 60 14.54 -1.64 -8.93
N ALA A 61 14.61 -2.86 -8.40
CA ALA A 61 14.13 -4.05 -9.10
C ALA A 61 12.62 -3.98 -9.38
N ALA A 62 11.81 -3.50 -8.42
CA ALA A 62 10.37 -3.32 -8.60
C ALA A 62 10.06 -2.29 -9.70
N CYS A 63 10.71 -1.12 -9.63
CA CYS A 63 10.57 -0.03 -10.60
C CYS A 63 10.93 -0.49 -12.02
N ARG A 64 12.07 -1.15 -12.20
CA ARG A 64 12.51 -1.70 -13.49
C ARG A 64 11.59 -2.80 -14.02
N SER A 65 10.95 -3.54 -13.12
CA SER A 65 9.99 -4.58 -13.50
C SER A 65 8.61 -4.02 -13.85
N GLY A 66 8.37 -2.71 -13.63
CA GLY A 66 7.10 -2.04 -13.95
C GLY A 66 6.09 -1.99 -12.80
N LEU A 67 6.55 -2.08 -11.55
CA LEU A 67 5.75 -1.95 -10.33
C LEU A 67 6.16 -0.71 -9.52
N LEU A 68 5.25 -0.10 -8.76
CA LEU A 68 5.60 1.01 -7.87
C LEU A 68 6.40 0.47 -6.68
N GLY A 69 7.72 0.68 -6.66
CA GLY A 69 8.58 0.25 -5.56
C GLY A 69 8.54 1.21 -4.38
N ALA A 70 8.15 0.77 -3.18
CA ALA A 70 8.04 1.64 -2.01
C ALA A 70 8.94 1.24 -0.83
N PHE A 71 9.44 2.24 -0.10
CA PHE A 71 10.24 2.03 1.11
C PHE A 71 9.99 3.10 2.20
N PRO A 72 10.06 2.76 3.50
CA PRO A 72 10.04 3.73 4.59
C PRO A 72 11.29 4.58 4.67
N ALA A 73 11.15 5.90 4.85
CA ALA A 73 12.28 6.77 5.15
C ALA A 73 13.03 6.34 6.43
N LEU A 74 12.29 5.77 7.40
CA LEU A 74 12.84 5.28 8.66
C LEU A 74 13.58 3.93 8.54
N ASN A 75 13.64 3.29 7.36
CA ASN A 75 14.45 2.08 7.19
C ASN A 75 15.94 2.37 7.37
N HIS A 76 16.38 3.52 6.89
CA HIS A 76 17.71 4.03 7.26
C HIS A 76 17.63 4.68 8.65
N ARG A 77 18.69 4.57 9.45
CA ARG A 77 18.71 5.09 10.84
C ARG A 77 18.78 6.61 10.91
N THR A 78 19.47 7.22 9.94
CA THR A 78 19.70 8.67 9.84
C THR A 78 19.07 9.25 8.58
N SER A 79 18.74 10.55 8.61
CA SER A 79 18.27 11.29 7.43
C SER A 79 19.30 11.32 6.31
N ASP A 80 20.60 11.49 6.64
CA ASP A 80 21.67 11.52 5.63
C ASP A 80 21.77 10.21 4.84
N GLY A 81 21.66 9.05 5.50
CA GLY A 81 21.69 7.79 4.75
C GLY A 81 20.36 7.46 4.06
N PHE A 82 19.24 8.06 4.51
CA PHE A 82 18.01 8.07 3.72
C PHE A 82 18.17 8.88 2.42
N GLU A 83 18.82 10.05 2.48
CA GLU A 83 19.17 10.85 1.30
C GLU A 83 20.16 10.11 0.38
N ALA A 84 21.13 9.40 0.95
CA ALA A 84 22.04 8.55 0.18
C ALA A 84 21.28 7.44 -0.57
N TRP A 85 20.34 6.76 0.07
CA TRP A 85 19.47 5.77 -0.59
C TRP A 85 18.62 6.38 -1.71
N LEU A 86 18.10 7.59 -1.54
CA LEU A 86 17.36 8.28 -2.60
C LEU A 86 18.25 8.57 -3.81
N THR A 87 19.45 9.09 -3.57
CA THR A 87 20.44 9.33 -4.62
C THR A 87 20.79 8.03 -5.36
N GLU A 88 21.01 6.94 -4.63
CA GLU A 88 21.30 5.62 -5.18
C GLU A 88 20.17 5.11 -6.08
N ILE A 89 18.91 5.13 -5.59
CA ILE A 89 17.73 4.72 -6.36
C ILE A 89 17.59 5.57 -7.63
N GLN A 90 17.72 6.90 -7.53
CA GLN A 90 17.64 7.79 -8.68
C GLN A 90 18.74 7.52 -9.70
N THR A 91 19.97 7.24 -9.24
CA THR A 91 21.11 6.90 -10.09
C THR A 91 20.84 5.61 -10.85
N TYR A 92 20.40 4.54 -10.18
CA TYR A 92 20.12 3.28 -10.85
C TYR A 92 18.95 3.34 -11.82
N LEU A 93 17.98 4.24 -11.60
CA LEU A 93 16.83 4.43 -12.49
C LEU A 93 17.10 5.42 -13.63
N ALA A 94 18.21 6.17 -13.60
CA ALA A 94 18.54 7.15 -14.62
C ALA A 94 18.68 6.54 -16.02
N ASP A 95 19.21 5.31 -16.12
CA ASP A 95 19.36 4.57 -17.38
C ASP A 95 18.08 3.82 -17.79
N SER A 96 16.97 4.02 -17.09
CA SER A 96 15.68 3.36 -17.34
C SER A 96 14.54 4.39 -17.26
N PRO A 97 14.45 5.34 -18.20
CA PRO A 97 13.47 6.43 -18.15
C PRO A 97 12.01 5.93 -18.13
N ASP A 98 11.76 4.77 -18.73
CA ASP A 98 10.44 4.12 -18.77
C ASP A 98 10.14 3.27 -17.52
N ALA A 99 11.06 3.21 -16.54
CA ALA A 99 10.81 2.49 -15.30
C ALA A 99 9.62 3.09 -14.54
N ALA A 100 8.90 2.23 -13.82
CA ALA A 100 7.85 2.67 -12.92
C ALA A 100 8.42 3.57 -11.81
N PRO A 101 7.63 4.50 -11.26
CA PRO A 101 8.09 5.37 -10.18
C PRO A 101 8.43 4.57 -8.90
N TYR A 102 9.17 5.21 -8.00
CA TYR A 102 9.35 4.74 -6.63
C TYR A 102 8.52 5.58 -5.66
N ALA A 103 8.31 5.07 -4.44
CA ALA A 103 7.60 5.80 -3.40
C ALA A 103 8.36 5.80 -2.07
N VAL A 104 8.23 6.91 -1.33
CA VAL A 104 8.75 7.01 0.05
C VAL A 104 7.59 7.02 1.03
N TYR A 105 7.68 6.18 2.07
CA TYR A 105 6.74 6.19 3.18
C TYR A 105 7.21 7.09 4.34
N LEU A 106 6.43 8.12 4.66
CA LEU A 106 6.66 9.06 5.75
C LEU A 106 5.67 8.84 6.90
N ILE A 107 6.21 8.65 8.11
CA ILE A 107 5.43 8.61 9.35
C ILE A 107 5.27 10.06 9.85
N VAL A 108 4.07 10.63 9.69
CA VAL A 108 3.81 12.08 9.87
C VAL A 108 3.36 12.58 11.26
N PRO A 109 3.20 11.76 12.33
CA PRO A 109 3.05 12.28 13.69
C PRO A 109 4.17 13.26 14.07
N LYS A 110 3.81 14.34 14.78
CA LYS A 110 4.75 15.33 15.32
C LYS A 110 5.78 14.74 16.31
N THR A 111 5.52 13.55 16.83
CA THR A 111 6.43 12.82 17.71
C THR A 111 7.58 12.16 16.95
N ASN A 112 7.54 12.10 15.61
CA ASN A 112 8.66 11.62 14.80
C ASN A 112 9.74 12.71 14.71
N PRO A 113 10.90 12.54 15.38
CA PRO A 113 11.95 13.57 15.41
C PRO A 113 12.62 13.79 14.05
N ARG A 114 12.49 12.84 13.11
CA ARG A 114 13.08 12.96 11.77
C ARG A 114 12.18 13.58 10.71
N LEU A 115 10.88 13.74 10.99
CA LEU A 115 9.90 14.12 9.97
C LEU A 115 10.29 15.37 9.18
N ALA A 116 10.71 16.43 9.87
CA ALA A 116 11.07 17.69 9.21
C ALA A 116 12.28 17.53 8.26
N ALA A 117 13.33 16.86 8.72
CA ALA A 117 14.55 16.64 7.92
C ALA A 117 14.28 15.70 6.73
N ASP A 118 13.59 14.59 6.97
CA ASP A 118 13.24 13.63 5.91
C ASP A 118 12.29 14.24 4.87
N PHE A 119 11.34 15.08 5.30
CA PHE A 119 10.42 15.76 4.40
C PHE A 119 11.13 16.78 3.50
N ASP A 120 12.06 17.56 4.05
CA ASP A 120 12.89 18.49 3.28
C ASP A 120 13.72 17.75 2.21
N ILE A 121 14.32 16.60 2.56
CA ILE A 121 14.98 15.69 1.60
C ILE A 121 14.02 15.24 0.50
N VAL A 122 12.81 14.77 0.86
CA VAL A 122 11.77 14.33 -0.08
C VAL A 122 11.41 15.41 -1.10
N VAL A 123 11.27 16.66 -0.65
CA VAL A 123 10.96 17.81 -1.51
C VAL A 123 12.13 18.16 -2.42
N ARG A 124 13.36 18.23 -1.89
CA ARG A 124 14.57 18.49 -2.70
C ARG A 124 14.78 17.46 -3.80
N HIS A 125 14.58 16.19 -3.48
CA HIS A 125 14.72 15.07 -4.42
C HIS A 125 13.50 14.90 -5.35
N LYS A 126 12.42 15.66 -5.14
CA LYS A 126 11.16 15.57 -5.90
C LYS A 126 10.66 14.13 -6.03
N VAL A 127 10.55 13.45 -4.89
CA VAL A 127 10.12 12.05 -4.85
C VAL A 127 8.77 11.90 -5.57
N PRO A 128 8.63 11.00 -6.56
CA PRO A 128 7.47 11.00 -7.45
C PRO A 128 6.18 10.56 -6.76
N VAL A 129 6.26 9.70 -5.75
CA VAL A 129 5.11 9.29 -4.94
C VAL A 129 5.49 9.31 -3.45
N VAL A 130 4.69 9.98 -2.64
CA VAL A 130 4.84 9.98 -1.17
C VAL A 130 3.66 9.26 -0.56
N ILE A 131 3.93 8.23 0.23
CA ILE A 131 2.92 7.53 1.02
C ILE A 131 3.04 8.06 2.46
N THR A 132 1.94 8.45 3.06
CA THR A 132 1.92 8.96 4.44
C THR A 132 1.10 8.04 5.34
N GLY A 133 1.43 8.00 6.63
CA GLY A 133 0.68 7.23 7.62
C GLY A 133 0.66 7.90 8.99
N PHE A 134 -0.29 7.48 9.83
CA PHE A 134 -0.48 7.97 11.20
C PHE A 134 -0.86 9.46 11.32
N GLY A 135 -1.69 9.97 10.41
CA GLY A 135 -2.29 11.32 10.53
C GLY A 135 -2.29 12.09 9.21
N ALA A 136 -3.05 13.19 9.12
CA ALA A 136 -3.10 14.00 7.91
C ALA A 136 -2.08 15.15 7.97
N SER A 137 -1.36 15.40 6.87
CA SER A 137 -0.43 16.52 6.75
C SER A 137 -0.68 17.29 5.43
N PRO A 138 -1.56 18.31 5.43
CA PRO A 138 -1.83 19.13 4.25
C PRO A 138 -0.58 19.79 3.66
N GLU A 139 0.39 20.15 4.52
CA GLU A 139 1.68 20.72 4.09
C GLU A 139 2.49 19.75 3.23
N VAL A 140 2.50 18.46 3.59
CA VAL A 140 3.15 17.42 2.78
C VAL A 140 2.44 17.27 1.44
N VAL A 141 1.10 17.28 1.44
CA VAL A 141 0.30 17.19 0.22
C VAL A 141 0.60 18.35 -0.73
N GLU A 142 0.50 19.58 -0.25
CA GLU A 142 0.73 20.79 -1.05
C GLU A 142 2.15 20.83 -1.62
N ALA A 143 3.17 20.56 -0.81
CA ALA A 143 4.55 20.59 -1.26
C ALA A 143 4.83 19.52 -2.33
N VAL A 144 4.34 18.29 -2.13
CA VAL A 144 4.55 17.19 -3.08
C VAL A 144 3.84 17.44 -4.41
N GLN A 145 2.59 17.88 -4.35
CA GLN A 145 1.81 18.21 -5.55
C GLN A 145 2.40 19.41 -6.30
N SER A 146 3.06 20.36 -5.61
CA SER A 146 3.66 21.55 -6.25
C SER A 146 4.74 21.23 -7.29
N TYR A 147 5.39 20.07 -7.19
CA TYR A 147 6.36 19.60 -8.19
C TYR A 147 5.84 18.46 -9.07
N GLY A 148 4.54 18.14 -9.00
CA GLY A 148 3.88 17.09 -9.78
C GLY A 148 3.99 15.69 -9.18
N GLY A 149 4.40 15.55 -7.92
CA GLY A 149 4.34 14.29 -7.19
C GLY A 149 2.92 13.92 -6.76
N ILE A 150 2.71 12.65 -6.42
CA ILE A 150 1.43 12.11 -5.94
C ILE A 150 1.53 11.77 -4.45
N VAL A 151 0.49 12.06 -3.67
CA VAL A 151 0.40 11.68 -2.26
C VAL A 151 -0.69 10.64 -2.01
N PHE A 152 -0.26 9.50 -1.45
CA PHE A 152 -1.14 8.49 -0.90
C PHE A 152 -1.15 8.53 0.63
N HIS A 153 -2.23 8.05 1.24
CA HIS A 153 -2.32 7.93 2.70
C HIS A 153 -2.95 6.62 3.16
N ASP A 154 -2.35 5.98 4.17
CA ASP A 154 -2.86 4.76 4.78
C ASP A 154 -4.11 5.03 5.62
N VAL A 155 -5.20 4.31 5.35
CA VAL A 155 -6.45 4.40 6.12
C VAL A 155 -6.95 3.01 6.50
N ALA A 156 -7.54 2.90 7.69
CA ALA A 156 -8.01 1.63 8.25
C ALA A 156 -9.53 1.57 8.46
N THR A 157 -10.21 2.72 8.33
CA THR A 157 -11.66 2.86 8.53
C THR A 157 -12.22 3.94 7.62
N ARG A 158 -13.53 3.91 7.37
CA ARG A 158 -14.25 4.98 6.65
C ARG A 158 -14.06 6.36 7.31
N GLY A 159 -14.19 6.45 8.63
CA GLY A 159 -14.02 7.73 9.33
C GLY A 159 -12.60 8.30 9.21
N HIS A 160 -11.58 7.43 9.15
CA HIS A 160 -10.21 7.85 8.86
C HIS A 160 -10.09 8.35 7.41
N ALA A 161 -10.66 7.62 6.45
CA ALA A 161 -10.70 8.02 5.05
C ALA A 161 -11.35 9.39 4.83
N GLU A 162 -12.53 9.64 5.42
CA GLU A 162 -13.21 10.95 5.33
C GLU A 162 -12.34 12.10 5.85
N LYS A 163 -11.62 11.88 6.95
CA LYS A 163 -10.75 12.90 7.55
C LYS A 163 -9.56 13.22 6.65
N VAL A 164 -8.92 12.18 6.11
CA VAL A 164 -7.72 12.32 5.29
C VAL A 164 -8.05 12.85 3.90
N ALA A 165 -9.19 12.45 3.31
CA ALA A 165 -9.67 12.99 2.03
C ALA A 165 -9.74 14.52 2.04
N ARG A 166 -10.16 15.13 3.16
CA ARG A 166 -10.20 16.59 3.34
C ARG A 166 -8.83 17.28 3.31
N SER A 167 -7.73 16.53 3.43
CA SER A 167 -6.37 17.07 3.29
C SER A 167 -5.87 17.15 1.84
N GLY A 168 -6.66 16.66 0.86
CA GLY A 168 -6.36 16.80 -0.56
C GLY A 168 -5.43 15.73 -1.14
N VAL A 169 -5.28 14.59 -0.46
CA VAL A 169 -4.47 13.47 -0.97
C VAL A 169 -5.02 12.94 -2.29
N ASP A 170 -4.12 12.52 -3.19
CA ASP A 170 -4.44 11.98 -4.50
C ASP A 170 -5.00 10.54 -4.42
N GLY A 171 -4.64 9.81 -3.36
CA GLY A 171 -5.15 8.47 -3.12
C GLY A 171 -5.15 8.03 -1.66
N LEU A 172 -5.94 6.99 -1.39
CA LEU A 172 -6.02 6.32 -0.10
C LEU A 172 -5.60 4.85 -0.24
N ILE A 173 -4.73 4.40 0.66
CA ILE A 173 -4.39 2.99 0.81
C ILE A 173 -5.28 2.40 1.91
N ALA A 174 -6.31 1.65 1.52
CA ALA A 174 -7.21 0.96 2.44
C ALA A 174 -6.53 -0.30 3.00
N LEU A 175 -6.09 -0.21 4.26
CA LEU A 175 -5.51 -1.33 5.00
C LEU A 175 -6.63 -2.27 5.47
N GLY A 176 -6.88 -3.33 4.72
CA GLY A 176 -7.83 -4.38 5.06
C GLY A 176 -7.29 -5.39 6.06
N ALA A 177 -8.21 -6.16 6.65
CA ALA A 177 -7.88 -7.31 7.48
C ALA A 177 -7.02 -8.31 6.70
N GLY A 178 -6.01 -8.86 7.37
CA GLY A 178 -5.05 -9.79 6.76
C GLY A 178 -3.87 -9.10 6.06
N ALA A 179 -3.74 -7.77 6.15
CA ALA A 179 -2.51 -7.09 5.76
C ALA A 179 -1.32 -7.48 6.66
N GLY A 180 -0.14 -7.53 6.06
CA GLY A 180 1.13 -7.70 6.79
C GLY A 180 1.53 -6.37 7.41
N GLY A 181 1.95 -6.36 8.68
CA GLY A 181 2.21 -5.08 9.35
C GLY A 181 1.07 -4.67 10.26
N HIS A 182 1.04 -3.37 10.59
CA HIS A 182 -0.15 -2.74 11.15
C HIS A 182 -1.28 -2.77 10.13
N MET A 183 -2.49 -3.17 10.55
CA MET A 183 -3.61 -3.40 9.66
C MET A 183 -4.92 -2.81 10.18
N GLY A 184 -5.89 -2.61 9.28
CA GLY A 184 -7.28 -2.38 9.65
C GLY A 184 -8.01 -3.68 9.97
N HIS A 185 -9.16 -3.58 10.62
CA HIS A 185 -9.95 -4.72 11.07
C HIS A 185 -11.07 -5.12 10.10
N LEU A 186 -11.40 -4.25 9.14
CA LEU A 186 -12.47 -4.50 8.18
C LEU A 186 -12.02 -5.52 7.13
N SER A 187 -12.93 -6.43 6.76
CA SER A 187 -12.75 -7.25 5.56
C SER A 187 -12.40 -6.36 4.36
N PRO A 188 -11.47 -6.77 3.47
CA PRO A 188 -11.14 -6.03 2.25
C PRO A 188 -12.38 -5.60 1.44
N TYR A 189 -13.40 -6.46 1.34
CA TYR A 189 -14.68 -6.16 0.67
C TYR A 189 -15.41 -4.99 1.33
N ALA A 190 -15.55 -5.03 2.66
CA ALA A 190 -16.23 -3.98 3.42
C ALA A 190 -15.44 -2.67 3.39
N ALA A 191 -14.12 -2.73 3.53
CA ALA A 191 -13.24 -1.56 3.48
C ALA A 191 -13.39 -0.79 2.16
N VAL A 192 -13.32 -1.50 1.02
CA VAL A 192 -13.50 -0.87 -0.29
C VAL A 192 -14.91 -0.28 -0.42
N ALA A 193 -15.94 -1.07 -0.12
CA ALA A 193 -17.33 -0.64 -0.26
C ALA A 193 -17.68 0.58 0.61
N GLU A 194 -17.12 0.68 1.82
CA GLU A 194 -17.37 1.81 2.71
C GLU A 194 -16.56 3.06 2.33
N ILE A 195 -15.28 2.90 1.99
CA ILE A 195 -14.42 4.04 1.64
C ILE A 195 -14.87 4.65 0.30
N ARG A 196 -15.31 3.84 -0.66
CA ARG A 196 -15.84 4.35 -1.94
C ARG A 196 -17.09 5.19 -1.82
N LYS A 197 -17.87 5.07 -0.74
CA LYS A 197 -19.03 5.95 -0.50
C LYS A 197 -18.64 7.39 -0.17
N VAL A 198 -17.36 7.63 0.16
CA VAL A 198 -16.89 8.91 0.71
C VAL A 198 -15.62 9.42 0.03
N TYR A 199 -15.08 8.67 -0.94
CA TYR A 199 -13.83 9.00 -1.61
C TYR A 199 -13.80 8.51 -3.06
N ASP A 200 -13.74 9.49 -3.97
CA ASP A 200 -13.72 9.28 -5.42
C ASP A 200 -12.31 9.30 -6.03
N GLY A 201 -11.28 9.66 -5.25
CA GLY A 201 -9.88 9.66 -5.70
C GLY A 201 -9.30 8.25 -5.84
N LEU A 202 -7.98 8.11 -6.01
CA LEU A 202 -7.37 6.79 -6.21
C LEU A 202 -7.53 5.92 -4.95
N LEU A 203 -8.18 4.76 -5.06
CA LEU A 203 -8.24 3.80 -3.95
C LEU A 203 -7.31 2.64 -4.22
N ILE A 204 -6.41 2.40 -3.28
CA ILE A 204 -5.48 1.30 -3.32
C ILE A 204 -5.88 0.33 -2.22
N LEU A 205 -6.18 -0.92 -2.55
CA LEU A 205 -6.46 -1.92 -1.53
C LEU A 205 -5.15 -2.54 -1.03
N ALA A 206 -4.98 -2.70 0.28
CA ALA A 206 -3.90 -3.46 0.87
C ALA A 206 -4.46 -4.58 1.77
N GLY A 207 -3.88 -5.77 1.67
CA GLY A 207 -4.13 -6.86 2.62
C GLY A 207 -4.58 -8.17 1.99
N ALA A 208 -4.04 -9.28 2.50
CA ALA A 208 -4.34 -10.65 2.07
C ALA A 208 -4.13 -10.99 0.57
N MET A 209 -3.40 -10.17 -0.19
CA MET A 209 -3.15 -10.38 -1.63
C MET A 209 -1.72 -10.86 -1.92
N SER A 210 -1.56 -11.77 -2.88
CA SER A 210 -0.25 -12.30 -3.31
C SER A 210 -0.16 -12.71 -4.78
N THR A 211 -1.26 -12.67 -5.53
CA THR A 211 -1.33 -13.09 -6.94
C THR A 211 -1.87 -11.99 -7.86
N GLY A 212 -1.67 -12.14 -9.17
CA GLY A 212 -2.26 -11.24 -10.16
C GLY A 212 -3.79 -11.28 -10.21
N ALA A 213 -4.37 -12.43 -9.86
CA ALA A 213 -5.83 -12.57 -9.72
C ALA A 213 -6.38 -11.73 -8.57
N ASP A 214 -5.64 -11.60 -7.47
CA ASP A 214 -6.03 -10.75 -6.34
C ASP A 214 -6.07 -9.27 -6.73
N ILE A 215 -5.16 -8.83 -7.60
CA ILE A 215 -5.17 -7.47 -8.15
C ILE A 215 -6.46 -7.25 -8.97
N VAL A 216 -6.86 -8.22 -9.80
CA VAL A 216 -8.14 -8.15 -10.54
C VAL A 216 -9.32 -8.11 -9.58
N ALA A 217 -9.32 -8.94 -8.53
CA ALA A 217 -10.39 -8.95 -7.53
C ALA A 217 -10.50 -7.60 -6.79
N ALA A 218 -9.37 -7.00 -6.39
CA ALA A 218 -9.33 -5.66 -5.81
C ALA A 218 -9.98 -4.63 -6.73
N ARG A 219 -9.65 -4.67 -8.02
CA ARG A 219 -10.22 -3.76 -9.02
C ARG A 219 -11.70 -3.99 -9.26
N ALA A 220 -12.13 -5.25 -9.33
CA ALA A 220 -13.53 -5.60 -9.46
C ALA A 220 -14.38 -5.13 -8.27
N MET A 221 -13.80 -5.05 -7.06
CA MET A 221 -14.47 -4.47 -5.89
C MET A 221 -14.56 -2.93 -5.94
N GLY A 222 -13.82 -2.28 -6.84
CA GLY A 222 -13.81 -0.83 -7.01
C GLY A 222 -12.51 -0.14 -6.57
N ALA A 223 -11.44 -0.87 -6.22
CA ALA A 223 -10.12 -0.25 -6.07
C ALA A 223 -9.50 0.07 -7.45
N ASP A 224 -8.61 1.04 -7.52
CA ASP A 224 -7.84 1.34 -8.73
C ASP A 224 -6.55 0.52 -8.79
N MET A 225 -5.95 0.25 -7.63
CA MET A 225 -4.66 -0.45 -7.48
C MET A 225 -4.66 -1.42 -6.29
N ALA A 226 -3.65 -2.29 -6.27
CA ALA A 226 -3.32 -3.16 -5.13
C ALA A 226 -2.01 -2.73 -4.46
N CYS A 227 -1.89 -2.86 -3.15
CA CYS A 227 -0.66 -2.70 -2.40
C CYS A 227 -0.32 -4.02 -1.71
N MET A 228 0.81 -4.61 -2.11
CA MET A 228 1.20 -5.99 -1.78
C MET A 228 2.54 -5.97 -1.05
N GLY A 229 2.54 -6.48 0.19
CA GLY A 229 3.75 -6.56 1.02
C GLY A 229 4.35 -7.95 1.05
N THR A 230 3.64 -8.89 1.67
CA THR A 230 4.14 -10.22 2.05
C THR A 230 4.68 -11.05 0.88
N ARG A 231 4.03 -11.03 -0.29
CA ARG A 231 4.49 -11.71 -1.51
C ARG A 231 5.93 -11.32 -1.89
N PHE A 232 6.31 -10.07 -1.68
CA PHE A 232 7.62 -9.55 -2.07
C PHE A 232 8.70 -9.79 -1.01
N ILE A 233 8.36 -10.28 0.19
CA ILE A 233 9.37 -10.70 1.18
C ILE A 233 10.17 -11.89 0.63
N ALA A 234 9.48 -12.85 0.02
CA ALA A 234 10.06 -14.03 -0.64
C ALA A 234 10.48 -13.71 -2.08
N THR A 235 11.44 -12.80 -2.24
CA THR A 235 12.12 -12.52 -3.52
C THR A 235 13.63 -12.55 -3.35
N SER A 236 14.38 -12.67 -4.45
CA SER A 236 15.85 -12.73 -4.37
C SER A 236 16.49 -11.43 -3.88
N GLU A 237 15.86 -10.29 -4.19
CA GLU A 237 16.34 -8.93 -3.95
C GLU A 237 16.13 -8.45 -2.52
N THR A 238 15.38 -9.20 -1.70
CA THR A 238 15.26 -8.88 -0.28
C THR A 238 16.49 -9.36 0.49
N GLU A 239 17.01 -8.52 1.38
CA GLU A 239 18.13 -8.83 2.28
C GLU A 239 17.70 -9.60 3.54
N VAL A 240 16.46 -10.10 3.58
CA VAL A 240 15.99 -10.92 4.70
C VAL A 240 16.72 -12.26 4.73
N SER A 241 16.83 -12.85 5.92
CA SER A 241 17.50 -14.14 6.10
C SER A 241 16.88 -15.24 5.24
N GLN A 242 17.67 -16.22 4.81
CA GLN A 242 17.17 -17.37 4.06
C GLN A 242 16.07 -18.11 4.86
N ALA A 243 16.26 -18.25 6.18
CA ALA A 243 15.25 -18.85 7.06
C ALA A 243 13.90 -18.11 7.01
N GLN A 244 13.91 -16.77 6.88
CA GLN A 244 12.70 -15.99 6.71
C GLN A 244 12.04 -16.27 5.36
N LYS A 245 12.82 -16.36 4.27
CA LYS A 245 12.29 -16.70 2.94
C LYS A 245 11.69 -18.11 2.92
N ASP A 246 12.37 -19.08 3.51
CA ASP A 246 11.92 -20.47 3.60
C ASP A 246 10.61 -20.58 4.40
N ILE A 247 10.51 -19.85 5.51
CA ILE A 247 9.28 -19.81 6.31
C ILE A 247 8.13 -19.15 5.55
N MET A 248 8.35 -18.10 4.76
CA MET A 248 7.28 -17.51 3.93
C MET A 248 6.67 -18.54 2.95
N VAL A 249 7.45 -19.51 2.49
CA VAL A 249 7.00 -20.57 1.58
C VAL A 249 6.31 -21.71 2.34
N ALA A 250 6.70 -21.95 3.59
CA ALA A 250 6.23 -23.10 4.36
C ALA A 250 4.91 -22.87 5.12
N VAL A 251 4.51 -21.61 5.34
CA VAL A 251 3.40 -21.26 6.24
C VAL A 251 2.12 -20.85 5.50
N GLY A 252 0.98 -21.02 6.17
CA GLY A 252 -0.33 -20.62 5.66
C GLY A 252 -0.95 -19.44 6.43
N ALA A 253 -2.15 -19.04 6.02
CA ALA A 253 -2.89 -17.97 6.70
C ALA A 253 -3.18 -18.27 8.18
N SER A 254 -3.33 -19.54 8.56
CA SER A 254 -3.51 -20.00 9.94
C SER A 254 -2.29 -19.74 10.83
N ASP A 255 -1.12 -19.56 10.22
CA ASP A 255 0.13 -19.26 10.91
C ASP A 255 0.34 -17.77 11.14
N VAL A 256 -0.63 -16.93 10.77
CA VAL A 256 -0.61 -15.49 11.01
C VAL A 256 -1.42 -15.17 12.26
N VAL A 257 -0.80 -14.53 13.23
CA VAL A 257 -1.44 -14.05 14.47
C VAL A 257 -1.60 -12.55 14.40
N VAL A 258 -2.80 -12.07 14.76
CA VAL A 258 -3.08 -10.66 14.96
C VAL A 258 -2.94 -10.35 16.44
N THR A 259 -2.09 -9.40 16.80
CA THR A 259 -1.99 -8.90 18.18
C THR A 259 -1.48 -7.46 18.22
N PRO A 260 -1.98 -6.61 19.12
CA PRO A 260 -1.39 -5.31 19.39
C PRO A 260 -0.33 -5.33 20.48
N ASN A 261 -0.12 -6.45 21.18
CA ASN A 261 0.72 -6.47 22.38
C ASN A 261 2.22 -6.32 22.11
N LEU A 262 2.65 -6.43 20.85
CA LEU A 262 4.06 -6.29 20.48
C LEU A 262 4.44 -4.86 20.10
N THR A 263 3.50 -4.09 19.55
CA THR A 263 3.77 -2.75 18.97
C THR A 263 2.78 -1.67 19.36
N GLY A 264 1.75 -2.01 20.16
CA GLY A 264 0.70 -1.08 20.61
C GLY A 264 -0.44 -0.87 19.62
N GLY A 265 -0.40 -1.48 18.43
CA GLY A 265 -1.45 -1.39 17.42
C GLY A 265 -1.69 -2.74 16.73
N GLN A 266 -2.91 -2.96 16.20
CA GLN A 266 -3.28 -4.23 15.56
C GLN A 266 -2.31 -4.56 14.43
N ALA A 267 -1.51 -5.61 14.63
CA ALA A 267 -0.44 -6.01 13.72
C ALA A 267 -0.38 -7.52 13.55
N THR A 268 0.13 -7.97 12.40
CA THR A 268 0.24 -9.38 12.02
C THR A 268 1.67 -9.91 12.11
N PHE A 269 1.80 -11.08 12.73
CA PHE A 269 3.08 -11.76 12.98
C PHE A 269 2.98 -13.25 12.67
N LEU A 270 4.10 -13.86 12.31
CA LEU A 270 4.17 -15.29 12.04
C LEU A 270 4.36 -16.11 13.33
N ARG A 271 3.50 -17.11 13.53
CA ARG A 271 3.57 -18.06 14.66
C ARG A 271 4.95 -18.68 14.83
N PRO A 272 5.63 -19.20 13.79
CA PRO A 272 6.96 -19.80 13.98
C PRO A 272 8.00 -18.81 14.52
N SER A 273 7.96 -17.56 14.08
CA SER A 273 8.89 -16.51 14.54
C SER A 273 8.62 -16.09 15.99
N LEU A 274 7.35 -16.03 16.39
CA LEU A 274 6.97 -15.79 17.79
C LEU A 274 7.48 -16.89 18.70
N ARG A 275 7.26 -18.16 18.31
CA ARG A 275 7.74 -19.33 19.06
C ARG A 275 9.27 -19.33 19.20
N ALA A 276 9.98 -19.02 18.11
CA ALA A 276 11.44 -18.91 18.13
C ALA A 276 11.94 -17.79 19.07
N ALA A 277 11.18 -16.70 19.19
CA ALA A 277 11.44 -15.62 20.13
C ALA A 277 10.95 -15.88 21.57
N GLY A 278 10.47 -17.10 21.88
CA GLY A 278 9.96 -17.46 23.20
C GLY A 278 8.59 -16.87 23.54
N VAL A 279 7.83 -16.43 22.54
CA VAL A 279 6.45 -15.95 22.68
C VAL A 279 5.49 -17.06 22.25
N ASP A 280 4.64 -17.52 23.17
CA ASP A 280 3.58 -18.47 22.83
C ASP A 280 2.44 -17.74 22.09
N PRO A 281 2.20 -18.03 20.80
CA PRO A 281 1.16 -17.37 20.02
C PRO A 281 -0.26 -17.67 20.51
N ASP A 282 -0.46 -18.75 21.28
CA ASP A 282 -1.77 -19.17 21.78
C ASP A 282 -2.06 -18.64 23.19
N ALA A 283 -1.06 -18.06 23.86
CA ALA A 283 -1.16 -17.48 25.20
C ALA A 283 -0.90 -15.96 25.21
N ILE A 284 -1.06 -15.28 24.07
CA ILE A 284 -0.93 -13.82 24.01
C ILE A 284 -2.09 -13.17 24.79
N PRO A 285 -1.81 -12.33 25.81
CA PRO A 285 -2.86 -11.72 26.60
C PRO A 285 -3.84 -10.87 25.76
N PRO A 286 -5.10 -10.71 26.18
CA PRO A 286 -5.97 -9.72 25.58
C PRO A 286 -5.42 -8.31 25.81
N VAL A 287 -5.72 -7.41 24.86
CA VAL A 287 -5.30 -6.00 24.88
C VAL A 287 -5.75 -5.33 26.18
N GLY A 288 -4.82 -4.73 26.92
CA GLY A 288 -5.14 -4.02 28.17
C GLY A 288 -5.50 -4.93 29.35
N GLY A 289 -5.25 -6.25 29.24
CA GLY A 289 -5.36 -7.18 30.37
C GLY A 289 -4.27 -6.95 31.43
N PRO A 290 -4.44 -7.49 32.65
CA PRO A 290 -3.50 -7.31 33.76
C PRO A 290 -2.07 -7.78 33.44
N ASP A 291 -1.94 -8.76 32.53
CA ASP A 291 -0.66 -9.32 32.06
C ASP A 291 -0.18 -8.72 30.73
N ALA A 292 -0.86 -7.70 30.19
CA ALA A 292 -0.45 -7.03 28.95
C ALA A 292 0.82 -6.19 29.22
N THR A 293 1.99 -6.76 28.98
CA THR A 293 3.24 -6.01 29.04
C THR A 293 3.32 -5.05 27.85
N LEU A 294 3.37 -3.74 28.13
CA LEU A 294 3.61 -2.67 27.15
C LEU A 294 5.06 -2.59 26.66
N GLU A 295 5.95 -3.46 27.16
CA GLU A 295 7.32 -3.55 26.65
C GLU A 295 7.32 -4.15 25.25
N SER A 296 7.68 -3.33 24.26
CA SER A 296 7.85 -3.75 22.88
C SER A 296 8.83 -4.92 22.79
N ARG A 297 8.30 -6.14 22.62
CA ARG A 297 9.09 -7.32 22.27
C ARG A 297 9.38 -7.42 20.77
N ALA A 298 8.98 -6.42 19.99
CA ALA A 298 9.29 -6.35 18.57
C ALA A 298 10.82 -6.37 18.38
N SER A 299 11.32 -7.46 17.79
CA SER A 299 12.72 -7.65 17.44
C SER A 299 12.84 -7.90 15.94
N ARG A 300 14.07 -7.88 15.41
CA ARG A 300 14.35 -8.29 14.02
C ARG A 300 14.04 -9.76 13.76
N ASP A 301 13.89 -10.56 14.81
CA ASP A 301 13.68 -12.01 14.75
C ASP A 301 12.20 -12.38 14.83
N ILE A 302 11.31 -11.42 15.12
CA ILE A 302 9.86 -11.60 15.01
C ILE A 302 9.42 -11.08 13.63
N TRP A 303 8.95 -11.98 12.79
CA TRP A 303 8.66 -11.67 11.40
C TRP A 303 7.19 -11.38 11.18
N TRP A 304 6.96 -10.41 10.31
CA TRP A 304 5.66 -9.88 9.97
C TRP A 304 5.22 -10.47 8.64
N ALA A 305 3.96 -10.91 8.57
CA ALA A 305 3.37 -11.42 7.34
C ALA A 305 1.85 -11.25 7.37
N GLY A 306 1.26 -10.93 6.23
CA GLY A 306 -0.18 -10.92 6.05
C GLY A 306 -0.71 -12.29 5.69
N GLN A 307 -2.03 -12.44 5.73
CA GLN A 307 -2.74 -13.69 5.46
C GLN A 307 -2.60 -14.17 4.00
N GLY A 308 -2.12 -13.31 3.09
CA GLY A 308 -1.77 -13.70 1.72
C GLY A 308 -0.57 -14.65 1.63
N VAL A 309 0.17 -14.86 2.73
CA VAL A 309 1.34 -15.75 2.78
C VAL A 309 1.06 -17.16 2.26
N GLY A 310 -0.16 -17.68 2.45
CA GLY A 310 -0.52 -19.04 2.00
C GLY A 310 -0.52 -19.24 0.48
N ALA A 311 -0.42 -18.17 -0.33
CA ALA A 311 -0.26 -18.26 -1.77
C ALA A 311 1.22 -18.16 -2.23
N ILE A 312 2.17 -18.09 -1.29
CA ILE A 312 3.60 -18.00 -1.58
C ILE A 312 4.19 -19.41 -1.63
N GLY A 313 4.59 -19.85 -2.82
CA GLY A 313 5.15 -21.20 -3.03
C GLY A 313 6.63 -21.24 -3.40
N ASP A 314 7.29 -20.09 -3.54
CA ASP A 314 8.65 -19.98 -4.10
C ASP A 314 9.32 -18.63 -3.82
N VAL A 315 10.61 -18.52 -4.18
CA VAL A 315 11.46 -17.32 -4.03
C VAL A 315 12.00 -16.88 -5.40
N PRO A 316 11.18 -16.30 -6.28
CA PRO A 316 11.61 -15.81 -7.59
C PRO A 316 12.42 -14.51 -7.47
N ASN A 317 13.06 -14.09 -8.56
CA ASN A 317 13.48 -12.69 -8.67
C ASN A 317 12.28 -11.78 -9.01
N MET A 318 12.45 -10.47 -8.85
CA MET A 318 11.39 -9.48 -9.04
C MET A 318 10.80 -9.49 -10.46
N ALA A 319 11.65 -9.64 -11.49
CA ALA A 319 11.22 -9.66 -12.87
C ALA A 319 10.32 -10.89 -13.15
N GLN A 320 10.75 -12.07 -12.72
CA GLN A 320 9.99 -13.32 -12.82
C GLN A 320 8.66 -13.24 -12.07
N LEU A 321 8.67 -12.68 -10.86
CA LEU A 321 7.45 -12.49 -10.09
C LEU A 321 6.50 -11.52 -10.78
N CYS A 322 7.00 -10.39 -11.29
CA CYS A 322 6.18 -9.43 -12.01
C CYS A 322 5.55 -10.05 -13.27
N ASP A 323 6.33 -10.78 -14.06
CA ASP A 323 5.82 -11.48 -15.26
C ASP A 323 4.74 -12.51 -14.90
N ARG A 324 4.91 -13.24 -13.80
CA ARG A 324 3.88 -14.14 -13.28
C ARG A 324 2.61 -13.38 -12.89
N LEU A 325 2.74 -12.31 -12.11
CA LEU A 325 1.59 -11.49 -11.71
C LEU A 325 0.85 -10.93 -12.94
N VAL A 326 1.57 -10.52 -13.99
CA VAL A 326 0.97 -10.05 -15.26
C VAL A 326 0.22 -11.19 -15.95
N GLY A 327 0.79 -12.39 -15.99
CA GLY A 327 0.14 -13.58 -16.54
C GLY A 327 -1.15 -13.94 -15.80
N GLU A 328 -1.08 -14.03 -14.46
CA GLU A 328 -2.21 -14.32 -13.58
C GLU A 328 -3.31 -13.26 -13.68
N TYR A 329 -2.93 -11.97 -13.75
CA TYR A 329 -3.86 -10.87 -13.96
C TYR A 329 -4.63 -11.03 -15.27
N ARG A 330 -3.91 -11.26 -16.38
CA ARG A 330 -4.53 -11.45 -17.72
C ARG A 330 -5.43 -12.67 -17.76
N GLU A 331 -5.04 -13.75 -17.08
CA GLU A 331 -5.84 -14.97 -16.97
C GLU A 331 -7.12 -14.73 -16.16
N ALA A 332 -7.04 -14.04 -15.02
CA ALA A 332 -8.20 -13.71 -14.21
C ALA A 332 -9.19 -12.80 -14.96
N VAL A 333 -8.69 -11.78 -15.70
CA VAL A 333 -9.55 -10.97 -16.57
C VAL A 333 -10.24 -11.83 -17.63
N ARG A 334 -9.50 -12.71 -18.33
CA ARG A 334 -10.09 -13.61 -19.35
C ARG A 334 -11.15 -14.52 -18.75
N ARG A 335 -10.92 -15.05 -17.55
CA ARG A 335 -11.88 -15.92 -16.83
C ARG A 335 -13.19 -15.22 -16.48
N ILE A 336 -13.14 -13.94 -16.11
CA ILE A 336 -14.33 -13.15 -15.76
C ILE A 336 -15.01 -12.59 -17.02
N ALA A 337 -14.26 -12.27 -18.07
CA ALA A 337 -14.83 -11.74 -19.32
C ALA A 337 -15.73 -12.75 -20.06
N ILE A 338 -15.53 -14.06 -19.84
CA ILE A 338 -16.37 -15.14 -20.37
C ILE A 338 -17.57 -15.46 -19.48
N ASP A 339 -17.85 -14.64 -18.46
CA ASP A 339 -18.97 -14.85 -17.54
C ASP A 339 -20.33 -14.68 -18.28
N PRO A 340 -21.24 -15.67 -18.21
CA PRO A 340 -22.55 -15.61 -18.86
C PRO A 340 -23.41 -14.41 -18.46
N VAL A 341 -23.22 -13.86 -17.24
CA VAL A 341 -23.91 -12.66 -16.75
C VAL A 341 -23.35 -11.40 -17.42
N ALA A 342 -22.06 -11.37 -17.75
CA ALA A 342 -21.44 -10.26 -18.48
C ALA A 342 -21.74 -10.30 -20.00
N ALA A 343 -22.11 -11.47 -20.54
CA ALA A 343 -22.36 -11.70 -21.96
C ALA A 343 -23.79 -11.32 -22.43
N ASP A 344 -24.52 -10.50 -21.66
CA ASP A 344 -25.96 -10.27 -21.80
C ASP A 344 -26.42 -9.99 -23.26
N GLY A 345 -27.22 -10.91 -23.83
CA GLY A 345 -27.82 -10.72 -25.16
C GLY A 345 -28.43 -11.95 -25.86
N ALA A 346 -28.21 -13.19 -25.41
CA ALA A 346 -28.89 -14.35 -26.01
C ALA A 346 -29.31 -15.37 -24.94
N VAL A 347 -30.58 -15.77 -25.01
CA VAL A 347 -31.23 -16.87 -24.28
C VAL A 347 -31.87 -16.50 -22.94
N MET A 348 -33.09 -15.94 -23.02
CA MET A 348 -34.28 -16.58 -22.42
C MET A 348 -35.58 -16.00 -22.99
N THR A 349 -35.85 -16.24 -24.28
CA THR A 349 -37.24 -16.35 -24.72
C THR A 349 -37.78 -17.65 -24.14
N ARG A 350 -38.42 -17.57 -22.97
CA ARG A 350 -39.35 -18.62 -22.55
C ARG A 350 -40.39 -18.73 -23.65
N ARG A 351 -40.36 -19.83 -24.41
CA ARG A 351 -41.44 -20.20 -25.33
C ARG A 351 -42.75 -20.17 -24.54
N SER A 352 -43.64 -19.29 -24.94
CA SER A 352 -45.07 -19.44 -24.69
C SER A 352 -45.50 -20.77 -25.29
N GLY A 353 -45.60 -21.79 -24.45
CA GLY A 353 -46.34 -23.00 -24.77
C GLY A 353 -47.82 -22.68 -24.68
N SER A 354 -48.46 -22.60 -25.84
CA SER A 354 -49.90 -22.60 -26.02
C SER A 354 -50.55 -23.79 -25.30
N GLY A 355 -51.49 -23.50 -24.42
CA GLY A 355 -52.58 -24.36 -23.98
C GLY A 355 -53.87 -23.56 -24.04
#